data_AF-A0A3D4ZKQ3-F1
#
_entry.id   AF-A0A3D4ZKQ3-F1
#
_cell.length_a   1.000
_cell.length_b   1.000
_cell.length_c   1.000
_cell.angle_alpha   90.00
_cell.angle_beta   90.00
_cell.angle_gamma   90.00
#
_symmetry.space_group_name_H-M   'P 1'
#
loop_
_entity.id
_entity.type
_entity.pdbx_description
1 polymer ?
#
loop_
_entity_poly.entity_id
_entity_poly.type
_entity_poly.pdbx_seq_one_letter_code
_entity_poly.pdbx_strand_id
1 'polypeptide(L)'
;PGKVNPVIPEVVNQVAFDVIGNDLAITLAAEAGQLELNVMEPLIAFKLFTSINNLTNVLHILTNRCIIGITANKERCREMVENSIGLVTALVPVLGYELCSEIAKKAQKTEGSVYRIVLEEGYLSEEDLKRILSPESMLNG
;
A
#
# COMPACT_ATOMS: atom_id res chain seq x y z
N PRO A 1 20.81 11.10 -17.76
CA PRO A 1 19.77 12.13 -18.01
C PRO A 1 18.40 11.45 -18.14
N GLY A 2 17.39 11.83 -17.34
CA GLY A 2 16.05 11.20 -17.37
C GLY A 2 15.57 10.50 -16.08
N LYS A 3 16.30 10.63 -14.96
CA LYS A 3 15.85 10.13 -13.66
C LYS A 3 14.71 10.99 -13.12
N VAL A 4 13.58 10.37 -12.77
CA VAL A 4 12.44 11.02 -12.11
C VAL A 4 12.32 10.45 -10.70
N ASN A 5 12.20 11.32 -9.70
CA ASN A 5 12.10 10.94 -8.29
C ASN A 5 10.71 11.31 -7.72
N PRO A 6 10.19 10.59 -6.72
CA PRO A 6 8.91 10.86 -6.08
C PRO A 6 9.00 12.02 -5.06
N VAL A 7 9.46 13.19 -5.50
CA VAL A 7 9.78 14.33 -4.62
C VAL A 7 8.56 14.89 -3.85
N ILE A 8 7.35 14.72 -4.39
CA ILE A 8 6.13 15.19 -3.74
C ILE A 8 5.79 14.32 -2.51
N PRO A 9 5.72 12.98 -2.60
CA PRO A 9 5.70 12.13 -1.41
C PRO A 9 6.87 12.35 -0.45
N GLU A 10 8.08 12.62 -0.93
CA GLU A 10 9.25 12.86 -0.07
C GLU A 10 9.09 14.09 0.83
N VAL A 11 8.50 15.20 0.34
CA VAL A 11 8.22 16.37 1.19
C VAL A 11 7.08 16.11 2.18
N VAL A 12 6.08 15.29 1.80
CA VAL A 12 5.02 14.85 2.72
C VAL A 12 5.59 14.08 3.91
N ASN A 13 6.54 13.17 3.66
CA ASN A 13 7.22 12.44 4.74
C ASN A 13 7.96 13.39 5.69
N GLN A 14 8.70 14.37 5.14
CA GLN A 14 9.41 15.35 5.97
C GLN A 14 8.46 16.17 6.86
N VAL A 15 7.33 16.63 6.31
CA VAL A 15 6.30 17.34 7.08
C VAL A 15 5.68 16.43 8.14
N ALA A 16 5.41 15.16 7.82
CA ALA A 16 4.88 14.20 8.80
C ALA A 16 5.86 13.99 9.96
N PHE A 17 7.16 13.88 9.68
CA PHE A 17 8.19 13.75 10.72
C PHE A 17 8.29 15.00 11.60
N ASP A 18 8.21 16.20 11.01
CA ASP A 18 8.18 17.46 11.77
C ASP A 18 6.96 17.53 12.69
N VAL A 19 5.78 17.16 12.19
CA VAL A 19 4.54 17.13 12.98
C VAL A 19 4.65 16.17 14.17
N ILE A 20 5.22 14.98 13.96
CA ILE A 20 5.47 14.01 15.04
C ILE A 20 6.40 14.62 16.10
N GLY A 21 7.47 15.30 15.68
CA GLY A 21 8.37 16.00 16.61
C GLY A 21 7.68 17.14 17.37
N ASN A 22 6.82 17.89 16.68
CA ASN A 22 6.04 18.97 17.29
C ASN A 22 5.04 18.45 18.31
N ASP A 23 4.42 17.28 18.06
CA ASP A 23 3.51 16.62 19.01
C ASP A 23 4.21 16.21 20.32
N LEU A 24 5.44 15.68 20.24
CA LEU A 24 6.23 15.41 21.43
C LEU A 24 6.56 16.69 22.21
N ALA A 25 6.91 17.78 21.51
CA ALA A 25 7.16 19.07 22.16
C ALA A 25 5.91 19.61 22.87
N ILE A 26 4.73 19.46 22.25
CA ILE A 26 3.43 19.80 22.85
C ILE A 26 3.17 18.93 24.08
N THR A 27 3.43 17.63 24.00
CA THR A 27 3.25 16.68 25.11
C THR A 27 4.06 17.10 26.33
N LEU A 28 5.34 17.41 26.14
CA LEU A 28 6.22 17.87 27.23
C LEU A 28 5.78 19.24 27.79
N ALA A 29 5.34 20.16 26.93
CA ALA A 29 4.84 21.46 27.36
C ALA A 29 3.53 21.36 28.16
N ALA A 30 2.63 20.46 27.76
CA ALA A 30 1.37 20.23 28.43
C ALA A 30 1.55 19.64 29.84
N GLU A 31 2.56 18.77 30.03
CA GLU A 31 2.88 18.15 31.33
C GLU A 31 3.48 19.16 32.32
N ALA A 32 4.23 20.15 31.84
CA ALA A 32 4.99 21.11 32.66
C ALA A 32 4.16 22.22 33.34
N GLY A 33 2.89 21.97 33.65
CA GLY A 33 2.05 22.90 34.41
C GLY A 33 2.54 23.07 35.85
N GLN A 34 2.45 24.29 36.40
CA GLN A 34 2.93 24.59 37.75
C GLN A 34 1.84 25.30 38.55
N LEU A 35 1.31 24.59 39.56
CA LEU A 35 0.22 25.06 40.43
C LEU A 35 -1.01 25.51 39.62
N GLU A 36 -1.36 26.79 39.65
CA GLU A 36 -2.59 27.31 39.05
C GLU A 36 -2.50 27.58 37.53
N LEU A 37 -1.32 27.46 36.91
CA LEU A 37 -1.14 27.84 35.51
C LEU A 37 -0.08 27.00 34.77
N ASN A 38 -0.29 26.80 33.47
CA ASN A 38 0.74 26.32 32.56
C ASN A 38 1.32 27.51 31.75
N VAL A 39 2.59 27.86 32.01
CA VAL A 39 3.26 28.97 31.32
C VAL A 39 3.82 28.60 29.95
N MET A 40 3.72 27.33 29.54
CA MET A 40 4.22 26.80 28.26
C MET A 40 3.17 26.88 27.14
N GLU A 41 1.97 27.39 27.41
CA GLU A 41 0.90 27.59 26.43
C GLU A 41 1.34 28.28 25.12
N PRO A 42 2.24 29.29 25.12
CA PRO A 42 2.75 29.88 23.88
C PRO A 42 3.48 28.87 22.98
N LEU A 43 4.24 27.94 23.57
CA LEU A 43 4.93 26.88 22.82
C LEU A 43 3.92 25.89 22.24
N ILE A 44 2.92 25.49 23.02
CA ILE A 44 1.84 24.60 22.58
C ILE A 44 1.13 25.20 21.37
N ALA A 45 0.68 26.46 21.49
CA ALA A 45 0.00 27.16 20.41
C ALA A 45 0.89 27.26 19.15
N PHE A 46 2.14 27.68 19.31
CA PHE A 46 3.07 27.83 18.19
C PHE A 46 3.27 26.50 17.44
N LYS A 47 3.53 25.41 18.16
CA LYS A 47 3.75 24.09 17.57
C LYS A 47 2.50 23.52 16.91
N LEU A 48 1.34 23.68 17.56
CA LEU A 48 0.07 23.22 17.01
C LEU A 48 -0.29 23.95 15.72
N PHE A 49 -0.25 25.28 15.71
CA PHE A 49 -0.60 26.06 14.51
C PHE A 49 0.43 25.88 13.38
N THR A 50 1.72 25.72 13.71
CA THR A 50 2.74 25.39 12.71
C THR A 50 2.46 24.05 12.04
N SER A 51 2.17 23.00 12.84
CA SER A 51 1.82 21.68 12.31
C SER A 51 0.57 21.71 11.43
N ILE A 52 -0.50 22.41 11.85
CA ILE A 52 -1.73 22.57 11.05
C ILE A 52 -1.41 23.23 9.71
N ASN A 53 -0.71 24.38 9.72
CA ASN A 53 -0.38 25.10 8.50
C ASN A 53 0.48 24.27 7.54
N ASN A 54 1.50 23.58 8.06
CA ASN A 54 2.38 22.73 7.25
C ASN A 54 1.62 21.55 6.64
N LEU A 55 0.77 20.88 7.41
CA LEU A 55 -0.07 19.79 6.92
C LEU A 55 -1.05 20.27 5.84
N THR A 56 -1.75 21.38 6.07
CA THR A 56 -2.67 21.94 5.07
C THR A 56 -1.95 22.22 3.76
N ASN A 57 -0.79 22.89 3.81
CA ASN A 57 -0.01 23.22 2.63
C ASN A 57 0.48 21.96 1.90
N VAL A 58 1.02 20.98 2.62
CA VAL A 58 1.58 19.78 2.01
C VAL A 58 0.49 18.88 1.42
N LEU A 59 -0.71 18.84 2.01
CA LEU A 59 -1.86 18.14 1.46
C LEU A 59 -2.32 18.77 0.14
N HIS A 60 -2.41 20.10 0.07
CA HIS A 60 -2.70 20.78 -1.20
C HIS A 60 -1.65 20.47 -2.28
N ILE A 61 -0.37 20.42 -1.91
CA ILE A 61 0.71 20.07 -2.83
C ILE A 61 0.61 18.61 -3.27
N LEU A 62 0.42 17.67 -2.33
CA LEU A 62 0.28 16.24 -2.60
C LEU A 62 -0.87 15.97 -3.56
N THR A 63 -2.05 16.55 -3.29
CA THR A 63 -3.24 16.37 -4.12
C THR A 63 -3.00 16.88 -5.54
N ASN A 64 -2.56 18.14 -5.68
CA ASN A 64 -2.48 18.79 -6.99
C ASN A 64 -1.25 18.41 -7.81
N ARG A 65 -0.15 17.98 -7.18
CA ARG A 65 1.11 17.69 -7.86
C ARG A 65 1.50 16.22 -7.86
N CYS A 66 0.72 15.34 -7.24
CA CYS A 66 0.95 13.90 -7.28
C CYS A 66 -0.37 13.15 -7.51
N ILE A 67 -1.33 13.21 -6.59
CA ILE A 67 -2.51 12.33 -6.58
C ILE A 67 -3.36 12.45 -7.86
N ILE A 68 -3.72 13.68 -8.27
CA ILE A 68 -4.57 13.90 -9.46
C ILE A 68 -3.92 13.33 -10.73
N GLY A 69 -2.59 13.28 -10.79
CA GLY A 69 -1.84 12.79 -11.95
C GLY A 69 -1.50 11.30 -11.91
N ILE A 70 -1.90 10.55 -10.88
CA ILE A 70 -1.55 9.12 -10.79
C ILE A 70 -2.24 8.34 -11.92
N THR A 71 -1.43 7.61 -12.68
CA THR A 71 -1.90 6.64 -13.69
C THR A 71 -1.32 5.27 -13.38
N ALA A 72 -2.14 4.23 -13.55
CA ALA A 72 -1.66 2.84 -13.42
C ALA A 72 -0.98 2.37 -14.70
N ASN A 73 0.12 1.63 -14.57
CA ASN A 73 0.66 0.80 -15.64
C ASN A 73 -0.12 -0.52 -15.67
N LYS A 74 -1.20 -0.58 -16.46
CA LYS A 74 -2.15 -1.68 -16.45
C LYS A 74 -1.51 -3.01 -16.88
N GLU A 75 -0.64 -2.95 -17.87
CA GLU A 75 0.08 -4.10 -18.42
C GLU A 75 0.99 -4.72 -17.35
N ARG A 76 1.78 -3.88 -16.65
CA ARG A 76 2.64 -4.34 -15.56
C ARG A 76 1.83 -4.90 -14.40
N CYS A 77 0.74 -4.25 -14.01
CA CYS A 77 -0.14 -4.75 -12.95
C CYS A 77 -0.73 -6.12 -13.30
N ARG A 78 -1.19 -6.29 -14.55
CA ARG A 78 -1.71 -7.57 -15.06
C ARG A 78 -0.64 -8.66 -15.03
N GLU A 79 0.55 -8.37 -15.55
CA GLU A 79 1.68 -9.30 -15.53
C GLU A 79 2.02 -9.76 -14.10
N MET A 80 2.01 -8.84 -13.13
CA MET A 80 2.26 -9.18 -11.73
C MET A 80 1.19 -10.11 -11.14
N VAL A 81 -0.08 -9.92 -11.52
CA VAL A 81 -1.18 -10.79 -11.08
C VAL A 81 -1.06 -12.17 -11.73
N GLU A 82 -0.90 -12.24 -13.05
CA GLU A 82 -0.83 -13.49 -13.83
C GLU A 82 0.35 -14.39 -13.44
N ASN A 83 1.43 -13.78 -12.92
CA ASN A 83 2.61 -14.50 -12.43
C ASN A 83 2.64 -14.66 -10.90
N SER A 84 1.59 -14.21 -10.19
CA SER A 84 1.54 -14.34 -8.74
C SER A 84 1.21 -15.78 -8.33
N ILE A 85 2.01 -16.32 -7.41
CA ILE A 85 1.69 -17.59 -6.73
C ILE A 85 0.38 -17.46 -5.94
N GLY A 86 0.01 -16.24 -5.51
CA GLY A 86 -1.23 -15.97 -4.79
C GLY A 86 -2.51 -16.33 -5.55
N LEU A 87 -2.45 -16.49 -6.88
CA LEU A 87 -3.59 -16.99 -7.67
C LEU A 87 -4.08 -18.36 -7.21
N VAL A 88 -3.20 -19.17 -6.63
CA VAL A 88 -3.54 -20.52 -6.16
C VAL A 88 -4.64 -20.53 -5.09
N THR A 89 -4.77 -19.44 -4.32
CA THR A 89 -5.79 -19.31 -3.27
C THR A 89 -7.20 -19.33 -3.86
N ALA A 90 -7.40 -18.75 -5.04
CA ALA A 90 -8.69 -18.75 -5.73
C ALA A 90 -9.10 -20.17 -6.22
N LEU A 91 -8.14 -21.08 -6.34
CA LEU A 91 -8.39 -22.45 -6.81
C LEU A 91 -8.75 -23.43 -5.69
N VAL A 92 -8.49 -23.06 -4.42
CA VAL A 92 -8.72 -23.93 -3.25
C VAL A 92 -10.15 -24.48 -3.18
N PRO A 93 -11.22 -23.71 -3.44
CA PRO A 93 -12.59 -24.23 -3.39
C PRO A 93 -12.89 -25.34 -4.43
N VAL A 94 -12.10 -25.42 -5.51
CA VAL A 94 -12.33 -26.35 -6.63
C VAL A 94 -11.34 -27.50 -6.61
N LEU A 95 -10.07 -27.23 -6.30
CA LEU A 95 -8.97 -28.21 -6.34
C LEU A 95 -8.59 -28.77 -4.97
N GLY A 96 -9.06 -28.14 -3.88
CA GLY A 96 -8.70 -28.51 -2.53
C GLY A 96 -7.34 -27.97 -2.09
N TYR A 97 -7.15 -27.91 -0.77
CA TYR A 97 -5.96 -27.28 -0.17
C TYR A 97 -4.66 -28.03 -0.46
N GLU A 98 -4.66 -29.37 -0.36
CA GLU A 98 -3.45 -30.18 -0.53
C GLU A 98 -2.85 -29.99 -1.92
N LEU A 99 -3.69 -30.13 -2.96
CA LEU A 99 -3.28 -29.97 -4.35
C LEU A 99 -2.80 -28.54 -4.64
N CYS A 100 -3.52 -27.52 -4.16
CA CYS A 100 -3.09 -26.13 -4.27
C CYS A 100 -1.74 -25.87 -3.58
N SER A 101 -1.46 -26.51 -2.44
CA SER A 101 -0.17 -26.41 -1.74
C SER A 101 0.98 -26.99 -2.59
N GLU A 102 0.74 -28.11 -3.27
CA GLU A 102 1.71 -28.71 -4.18
C GLU A 102 1.98 -27.84 -5.41
N ILE A 103 0.92 -27.31 -6.03
CA ILE A 103 1.02 -26.38 -7.17
C ILE A 103 1.82 -25.13 -6.77
N ALA A 104 1.56 -24.55 -5.60
CA ALA A 104 2.30 -23.39 -5.10
C ALA A 104 3.79 -23.67 -4.89
N LYS A 105 4.13 -24.82 -4.30
CA LYS A 105 5.53 -25.26 -4.13
C LYS A 105 6.21 -25.50 -5.46
N LYS A 106 5.50 -26.05 -6.44
CA LYS A 106 6.01 -26.28 -7.79
C LYS A 106 6.29 -24.94 -8.49
N ALA A 107 5.33 -24.02 -8.49
CA ALA A 107 5.46 -22.67 -9.04
C ALA A 107 6.67 -21.93 -8.45
N GLN A 108 6.87 -22.01 -7.14
CA GLN A 108 8.01 -21.39 -6.47
C GLN A 108 9.35 -22.01 -6.90
N LYS A 109 9.42 -23.34 -7.03
CA LYS A 109 10.66 -24.05 -7.41
C LYS A 109 11.05 -23.82 -8.87
N THR A 110 10.06 -23.69 -9.76
CA THR A 110 10.30 -23.57 -11.20
C THR A 110 10.29 -22.12 -11.69
N GLU A 111 10.08 -21.15 -10.79
CA GLU A 111 9.75 -19.75 -11.14
C GLU A 111 8.61 -19.68 -12.19
N GLY A 112 7.70 -20.65 -12.12
CA GLY A 112 6.60 -20.83 -13.07
C GLY A 112 5.31 -20.17 -12.59
N SER A 113 4.41 -19.88 -13.53
CA SER A 113 3.07 -19.38 -13.21
C SER A 113 2.14 -20.52 -12.79
N VAL A 114 1.36 -20.29 -11.73
CA VAL A 114 0.27 -21.17 -11.29
C VAL A 114 -0.69 -21.47 -12.44
N TYR A 115 -1.00 -20.46 -13.27
CA TYR A 115 -1.87 -20.61 -14.43
C TYR A 115 -1.37 -21.70 -15.39
N ARG A 116 -0.07 -21.65 -15.73
CA ARG A 116 0.54 -22.61 -16.66
C ARG A 116 0.59 -24.01 -16.07
N ILE A 117 0.98 -24.13 -14.80
CA ILE A 117 1.05 -25.43 -14.11
C ILE A 117 -0.31 -26.11 -14.09
N VAL A 118 -1.38 -25.38 -13.77
CA VAL A 118 -2.74 -25.93 -13.72
C VAL A 118 -3.21 -26.43 -15.09
N LEU A 119 -2.87 -25.72 -16.16
CA LEU A 119 -3.21 -26.15 -17.53
C LEU A 119 -2.35 -27.31 -18.03
N GLU A 120 -1.04 -27.26 -17.81
CA GLU A 120 -0.09 -28.29 -18.26
C GLU A 120 -0.35 -29.63 -17.57
N GLU A 121 -0.75 -29.61 -16.30
CA GLU A 121 -1.12 -30.80 -15.54
C GLU A 121 -2.58 -31.22 -15.74
N GLY A 122 -3.36 -30.44 -16.48
CA GLY A 122 -4.74 -30.78 -16.85
C GLY A 122 -5.71 -30.76 -15.66
N TYR A 123 -5.42 -30.01 -14.60
CA TYR A 123 -6.29 -29.93 -13.43
C TYR A 123 -7.60 -29.18 -13.72
N LEU A 124 -7.57 -28.19 -14.62
CA LEU A 124 -8.74 -27.44 -15.07
C LEU A 124 -8.66 -27.14 -16.57
N SER A 125 -9.81 -26.95 -17.20
CA SER A 125 -9.90 -26.43 -18.56
C SER A 125 -9.43 -24.97 -18.62
N GLU A 126 -8.98 -24.50 -19.80
CA GLU A 126 -8.60 -23.10 -19.98
C GLU A 126 -9.77 -22.14 -19.71
N GLU A 127 -10.98 -22.55 -20.07
CA GLU A 127 -12.20 -21.77 -19.84
C GLU A 127 -12.52 -21.65 -18.35
N ASP A 128 -12.48 -22.75 -17.59
CA ASP A 128 -12.72 -22.73 -16.14
C ASP A 128 -11.65 -21.93 -15.41
N LEU A 129 -10.39 -22.08 -15.81
CA LEU A 129 -9.29 -21.38 -15.19
C LEU A 129 -9.39 -19.86 -15.43
N LYS A 130 -9.72 -19.43 -16.65
CA LYS A 130 -9.97 -18.01 -16.96
C LYS A 130 -11.16 -17.46 -16.18
N ARG A 131 -12.23 -18.25 -16.03
CA ARG A 131 -13.42 -17.86 -15.27
C ARG A 131 -13.08 -17.67 -13.79
N ILE A 132 -12.43 -18.65 -13.15
CA ILE A 132 -12.11 -18.62 -11.72
C ILE A 132 -11.08 -17.53 -11.39
N LEU A 133 -10.06 -17.36 -12.25
CA LEU A 133 -9.00 -16.36 -12.07
C LEU A 133 -9.34 -15.01 -12.72
N SER A 134 -10.60 -14.77 -13.06
CA SER A 134 -11.05 -13.46 -13.53
C SER A 134 -10.97 -12.42 -12.40
N PRO A 135 -10.60 -11.15 -12.69
CA PRO A 135 -10.59 -10.09 -11.68
C PRO A 135 -11.93 -9.97 -10.93
N GLU A 136 -13.05 -10.13 -11.64
CA GLU A 136 -14.39 -10.05 -11.06
C GLU A 136 -14.63 -11.14 -10.02
N SER A 137 -14.08 -12.34 -10.22
CA SER A 137 -14.21 -13.48 -9.30
C SER A 137 -13.25 -13.40 -8.12
N MET A 138 -12.09 -12.75 -8.27
CA MET A 138 -11.08 -12.64 -7.22
C MET A 138 -11.26 -11.39 -6.32
N LEU A 139 -11.99 -10.38 -6.79
CA LEU A 139 -12.15 -9.11 -6.07
C LEU A 139 -13.52 -8.98 -5.39
N ASN A 140 -14.53 -9.71 -5.84
CA ASN A 140 -15.86 -9.72 -5.25
C ASN A 140 -16.13 -11.09 -4.61
N GLY A 141 -15.68 -11.24 -3.36
CA GLY A 141 -16.01 -12.39 -2.52
C GLY A 141 -17.33 -12.19 -1.78
#